data_AF-A0A524LMS8-F1
#
_entry.id   AF-A0A524LMS8-F1
#
_cell.length_a   1.000
_cell.length_b   1.000
_cell.length_c   1.000
_cell.angle_alpha   90.00
_cell.angle_beta   90.00
_cell.angle_gamma   90.00
#
_symmetry.space_group_name_H-M   'P 1'
#
loop_
_entity.id
_entity.type
_entity.pdbx_description
1 polymer ?
#
loop_
_entity_poly.entity_id
_entity_poly.type
_entity_poly.pdbx_seq_one_letter_code
_entity_poly.pdbx_strand_id
1 'polypeptide(L)'
;MCVVSRFTVRYIDKDGERYQVEKDDHHTEVDLSDLAIKSISLEPIGQCTRLEKINLDTNLISDLDLTPLSSCSKLKIFSITSNELENIDLEPMRNCRELQALEISDNHLSYIDLSPLANCKHLRWLYIADNNLKEIDFSSFNEHTNLQYIVLSGNQLEEVDLSPLEQSRDLRYLHLNENSIFEIDISILFHCELLESLVIDPQVSLLADHKLKHQTYFPEPLREKLEDIKWLHQT
;
A
#
# COMPACT_ATOMS: atom_id res chain seq x y z
N MET A 1 22.52 19.48 -24.82
CA MET A 1 21.07 19.80 -24.92
C MET A 1 20.33 18.51 -24.59
N CYS A 2 19.55 18.47 -23.52
CA CYS A 2 18.66 17.34 -23.26
C CYS A 2 17.52 17.46 -24.28
N VAL A 3 17.35 16.46 -25.15
CA VAL A 3 16.21 16.41 -26.06
C VAL A 3 15.01 16.04 -25.19
N VAL A 4 14.03 16.93 -25.10
CA VAL A 4 12.77 16.64 -24.40
C VAL A 4 11.99 15.65 -25.26
N SER A 5 11.80 14.44 -24.76
CA SER A 5 10.94 13.45 -25.40
C SER A 5 9.52 13.72 -24.93
N ARG A 6 8.67 14.16 -25.86
CA ARG A 6 7.24 14.28 -25.60
C ARG A 6 6.56 12.98 -25.96
N PHE A 7 5.62 12.57 -25.14
CA PHE A 7 4.81 11.38 -25.36
C PHE A 7 3.35 11.71 -25.14
N THR A 8 2.49 10.90 -25.75
CA THR A 8 1.04 11.13 -25.73
C THR A 8 0.38 9.94 -25.04
N VAL A 9 -0.19 10.19 -23.87
CA VAL A 9 -1.04 9.22 -23.18
C VAL A 9 -2.44 9.36 -23.73
N ARG A 10 -3.02 8.25 -24.17
CA ARG A 10 -4.39 8.19 -24.71
C ARG A 10 -5.29 7.46 -23.73
N TYR A 11 -6.50 7.95 -23.57
CA TYR A 11 -7.49 7.36 -22.70
C TYR A 11 -8.91 7.53 -23.26
N ILE A 12 -9.81 6.72 -22.74
CA ILE A 12 -11.25 6.76 -23.01
C ILE A 12 -11.93 7.13 -21.69
N ASP A 13 -12.81 8.11 -21.72
CA ASP A 13 -13.55 8.54 -20.54
C ASP A 13 -14.80 7.68 -20.27
N LYS A 14 -15.58 8.06 -19.26
CA LYS A 14 -16.83 7.41 -18.88
C LYS A 14 -17.90 7.37 -19.98
N ASP A 15 -17.91 8.37 -20.88
CA ASP A 15 -18.88 8.53 -21.96
C ASP A 15 -18.42 7.82 -23.25
N GLY A 16 -17.20 7.26 -23.25
CA GLY A 16 -16.60 6.57 -24.39
C GLY A 16 -15.83 7.49 -25.33
N GLU A 17 -15.67 8.76 -24.96
CA GLU A 17 -14.97 9.77 -25.74
C GLU A 17 -13.46 9.60 -25.60
N ARG A 18 -12.73 9.87 -26.69
CA ARG A 18 -11.29 9.65 -26.78
C ARG A 18 -10.54 10.94 -26.51
N TYR A 19 -9.62 10.87 -25.56
CA TYR A 19 -8.77 11.98 -25.18
C TYR A 19 -7.31 11.63 -25.31
N GLN A 20 -6.49 12.67 -25.35
CA GLN A 20 -5.04 12.54 -25.33
C GLN A 20 -4.44 13.66 -24.50
N VAL A 21 -3.49 13.31 -23.64
CA VAL A 21 -2.66 14.28 -22.91
C VAL A 21 -1.24 14.14 -23.41
N GLU A 22 -0.68 15.27 -23.85
CA GLU A 22 0.74 15.38 -24.12
C GLU A 22 1.47 15.57 -22.79
N LYS A 23 2.43 14.69 -22.52
CA LYS A 23 3.33 14.76 -21.37
C LYS A 23 4.76 14.85 -21.89
N ASP A 24 5.66 15.31 -21.04
CA ASP A 24 7.09 15.34 -21.35
C ASP A 24 7.88 14.52 -20.33
N ASP A 25 9.06 14.07 -20.76
CA ASP A 25 10.03 13.34 -19.94
C ASP A 25 10.85 14.26 -19.01
N HIS A 26 10.57 15.56 -18.99
CA HIS A 26 11.23 16.52 -18.12
C HIS A 26 10.64 16.48 -16.71
N HIS A 27 9.32 16.30 -16.60
CA HIS A 27 8.65 16.13 -15.34
C HIS A 27 8.73 14.66 -14.89
N THR A 28 9.15 14.45 -13.65
CA THR A 28 9.21 13.13 -13.02
C THR A 28 7.85 12.67 -12.51
N GLU A 29 6.78 13.41 -12.79
CA GLU A 29 5.45 13.16 -12.27
C GLU A 29 4.41 13.19 -13.41
N VAL A 30 3.60 12.15 -13.47
CA VAL A 30 2.46 12.05 -14.39
C VAL A 30 1.19 12.03 -13.56
N ASP A 31 0.49 13.16 -13.54
CA ASP A 31 -0.84 13.26 -12.94
C ASP A 31 -1.93 13.14 -14.01
N LEU A 32 -2.81 12.17 -13.81
CA LEU A 32 -3.97 11.82 -14.62
C LEU A 32 -5.21 11.56 -13.72
N SER A 33 -5.22 12.13 -12.52
CA SER A 33 -6.33 12.03 -11.58
C SER A 33 -7.53 12.89 -11.99
N ASP A 34 -8.74 12.48 -11.58
CA ASP A 34 -10.01 13.21 -11.81
C ASP A 34 -10.27 13.57 -13.28
N LEU A 35 -10.06 12.60 -14.17
CA LEU A 35 -10.27 12.75 -15.61
C LEU A 35 -11.41 11.87 -16.14
N ALA A 36 -12.17 11.24 -15.24
CA ALA A 36 -13.22 10.27 -15.54
C ALA A 36 -12.73 9.14 -16.48
N ILE A 37 -11.47 8.74 -16.35
CA ILE A 37 -10.83 7.73 -17.18
C ILE A 37 -11.50 6.37 -16.92
N LYS A 38 -12.01 5.75 -17.97
CA LYS A 38 -12.50 4.38 -17.94
C LYS A 38 -11.48 3.37 -18.43
N SER A 39 -10.67 3.75 -19.42
CA SER A 39 -9.61 2.91 -19.97
C SER A 39 -8.43 3.77 -20.45
N ILE A 40 -7.22 3.31 -20.16
CA ILE A 40 -5.97 4.00 -20.46
C ILE A 40 -4.89 3.00 -20.84
N SER A 41 -4.00 3.38 -21.76
CA SER A 41 -2.78 2.63 -22.04
C SER A 41 -1.57 3.36 -21.48
N LEU A 42 -0.80 2.69 -20.63
CA LEU A 42 0.44 3.22 -20.06
C LEU A 42 1.67 2.98 -20.95
N GLU A 43 1.53 2.38 -22.14
CA GLU A 43 2.66 2.07 -23.03
C GLU A 43 3.61 3.27 -23.28
N PRO A 44 3.12 4.50 -23.52
CA PRO A 44 3.97 5.68 -23.64
C PRO A 44 4.78 6.01 -22.37
N ILE A 45 4.25 5.67 -21.19
CA ILE A 45 4.90 5.93 -19.89
C ILE A 45 6.12 5.02 -19.70
N GLY A 46 6.15 3.84 -20.32
CA GLY A 46 7.30 2.93 -20.23
C GLY A 46 8.60 3.50 -20.82
N GLN A 47 8.54 4.62 -21.55
CA GLN A 47 9.71 5.34 -22.04
C GLN A 47 10.27 6.32 -20.99
N CYS A 48 9.49 6.63 -19.96
CA CYS A 48 9.81 7.61 -18.92
C CYS A 48 10.64 6.98 -17.80
N THR A 49 11.86 6.55 -18.10
CA THR A 49 12.78 5.90 -17.14
C THR A 49 13.14 6.76 -15.91
N ARG A 50 12.82 8.06 -15.93
CA ARG A 50 13.01 9.01 -14.83
C ARG A 50 11.74 9.26 -14.02
N LEU A 51 10.62 8.62 -14.35
CA LEU A 51 9.36 8.78 -13.65
C LEU A 51 9.53 8.43 -12.17
N GLU A 52 9.11 9.34 -11.30
CA GLU A 52 9.11 9.21 -9.85
C GLU A 52 7.69 9.08 -9.29
N LYS A 53 6.68 9.65 -9.94
CA LYS A 53 5.28 9.58 -9.50
C LYS A 53 4.34 9.35 -10.67
N ILE A 54 3.38 8.45 -10.48
CA ILE A 54 2.18 8.38 -11.32
C ILE A 54 0.95 8.41 -10.43
N ASN A 55 0.01 9.28 -10.77
CA ASN A 55 -1.26 9.46 -10.08
C ASN A 55 -2.41 9.22 -11.06
N LEU A 56 -3.25 8.22 -10.76
CA LEU A 56 -4.44 7.81 -11.49
C LEU A 56 -5.70 7.88 -10.62
N ASP A 57 -5.63 8.60 -9.51
CA ASP A 57 -6.70 8.65 -8.51
C ASP A 57 -8.01 9.21 -9.07
N THR A 58 -9.14 8.83 -8.45
CA THR A 58 -10.46 9.38 -8.75
C THR A 58 -10.80 9.23 -10.24
N ASN A 59 -10.82 7.99 -10.71
CA ASN A 59 -11.21 7.65 -12.07
C ASN A 59 -12.19 6.45 -12.03
N LEU A 60 -12.45 5.83 -13.18
CA LEU A 60 -13.35 4.68 -13.33
C LEU A 60 -12.58 3.50 -13.96
N ILE A 61 -11.31 3.35 -13.61
CA ILE A 61 -10.44 2.32 -14.17
C ILE A 61 -10.79 0.99 -13.50
N SER A 62 -11.24 0.01 -14.28
CA SER A 62 -11.55 -1.34 -13.80
C SER A 62 -10.45 -2.37 -14.09
N ASP A 63 -9.54 -2.06 -15.02
CA ASP A 63 -8.42 -2.89 -15.44
C ASP A 63 -7.25 -2.00 -15.90
N LEU A 64 -6.03 -2.37 -15.52
CA LEU A 64 -4.83 -1.60 -15.83
C LEU A 64 -3.60 -2.49 -16.01
N ASP A 65 -3.00 -2.46 -17.20
CA ASP A 65 -1.72 -3.11 -17.46
C ASP A 65 -0.55 -2.26 -16.93
N LEU A 66 0.11 -2.77 -15.89
CA LEU A 66 1.30 -2.14 -15.29
C LEU A 66 2.62 -2.51 -15.98
N THR A 67 2.63 -3.39 -17.00
CA THR A 67 3.84 -3.83 -17.71
C THR A 67 4.76 -2.67 -18.13
N PRO A 68 4.23 -1.52 -18.63
CA PRO A 68 5.07 -0.37 -18.98
C PRO A 68 5.84 0.22 -17.79
N LEU A 69 5.36 0.09 -16.56
CA LEU A 69 6.05 0.60 -15.37
C LEU A 69 7.29 -0.22 -14.98
N SER A 70 7.48 -1.42 -15.55
CA SER A 70 8.66 -2.26 -15.27
C SER A 70 10.01 -1.61 -15.63
N SER A 71 10.01 -0.62 -16.54
CA SER A 71 11.18 0.17 -16.91
C SER A 71 11.38 1.41 -16.02
N CYS A 72 10.39 1.77 -15.20
CA CYS A 72 10.36 2.97 -14.36
C CYS A 72 11.05 2.71 -13.00
N SER A 73 12.32 2.30 -13.04
CA SER A 73 13.10 1.95 -11.83
C SER A 73 13.25 3.09 -10.80
N LYS A 74 12.92 4.33 -11.17
CA LYS A 74 12.92 5.52 -10.30
C LYS A 74 11.56 5.85 -9.69
N LEU A 75 10.53 5.03 -9.96
CA LEU A 75 9.19 5.23 -9.42
C LEU A 75 9.23 5.15 -7.90
N LYS A 76 8.74 6.20 -7.24
CA LYS A 76 8.63 6.35 -5.79
C LYS A 76 7.18 6.25 -5.33
N ILE A 77 6.23 6.72 -6.13
CA ILE A 77 4.81 6.77 -5.76
C ILE A 77 3.98 6.24 -6.93
N PHE A 78 3.17 5.22 -6.67
CA PHE A 78 2.11 4.76 -7.54
C PHE A 78 0.78 4.91 -6.80
N SER A 79 -0.12 5.73 -7.33
CA SER A 79 -1.45 5.96 -6.76
C SER A 79 -2.54 5.74 -7.82
N ILE A 80 -3.55 4.93 -7.46
CA ILE A 80 -4.76 4.65 -8.24
C ILE A 80 -5.97 4.50 -7.29
N THR A 81 -5.99 5.35 -6.27
CA THR A 81 -7.04 5.40 -5.25
C THR A 81 -8.39 5.82 -5.86
N SER A 82 -9.52 5.36 -5.34
CA SER A 82 -10.87 5.72 -5.82
C SER A 82 -11.06 5.38 -7.30
N ASN A 83 -11.01 4.08 -7.60
CA ASN A 83 -11.23 3.50 -8.93
C ASN A 83 -12.13 2.26 -8.83
N GLU A 84 -12.27 1.49 -9.90
CA GLU A 84 -13.18 0.32 -9.97
C GLU A 84 -12.39 -1.01 -10.11
N LEU A 85 -11.14 -1.07 -9.64
CA LEU A 85 -10.27 -2.24 -9.82
C LEU A 85 -10.78 -3.44 -9.03
N GLU A 86 -11.03 -4.56 -9.72
CA GLU A 86 -11.32 -5.85 -9.07
C GLU A 86 -10.06 -6.68 -8.82
N ASN A 87 -9.01 -6.45 -9.61
CA ASN A 87 -7.72 -7.09 -9.52
C ASN A 87 -6.62 -6.17 -10.07
N ILE A 88 -5.37 -6.39 -9.64
CA ILE A 88 -4.20 -5.68 -10.16
C ILE A 88 -2.98 -6.59 -10.08
N ASP A 89 -2.23 -6.71 -11.17
CA ASP A 89 -0.96 -7.46 -11.20
C ASP A 89 0.22 -6.53 -10.86
N LEU A 90 0.84 -6.77 -9.70
CA LEU A 90 1.98 -6.00 -9.23
C LEU A 90 3.33 -6.54 -9.73
N GLU A 91 3.40 -7.64 -10.50
CA GLU A 91 4.66 -8.22 -10.99
C GLU A 91 5.58 -7.19 -11.69
N PRO A 92 5.07 -6.28 -12.54
CA PRO A 92 5.89 -5.22 -13.14
C PRO A 92 6.57 -4.30 -12.11
N MET A 93 5.99 -4.14 -10.91
CA MET A 93 6.53 -3.29 -9.85
C MET A 93 7.75 -3.89 -9.15
N ARG A 94 8.09 -5.17 -9.39
CA ARG A 94 9.31 -5.83 -8.85
C ARG A 94 10.61 -5.05 -9.13
N ASN A 95 10.65 -4.29 -10.22
CA ASN A 95 11.80 -3.48 -10.62
C ASN A 95 11.80 -2.05 -10.04
N CYS A 96 10.71 -1.61 -9.41
CA CYS A 96 10.55 -0.27 -8.83
C CYS A 96 11.21 -0.19 -7.45
N ARG A 97 12.52 -0.41 -7.36
CA ARG A 97 13.24 -0.53 -6.07
C ARG A 97 13.21 0.75 -5.22
N GLU A 98 12.96 1.90 -5.84
CA GLU A 98 12.85 3.20 -5.18
C GLU A 98 11.43 3.48 -4.66
N LEU A 99 10.48 2.55 -4.82
CA LEU A 99 9.09 2.72 -4.43
C LEU A 99 9.00 2.98 -2.92
N GLN A 100 8.26 4.04 -2.57
CA GLN A 100 8.02 4.52 -1.21
C GLN A 100 6.54 4.45 -0.85
N ALA A 101 5.64 4.65 -1.81
CA ALA A 101 4.20 4.60 -1.60
C ALA A 101 3.51 3.72 -2.65
N LEU A 102 2.67 2.80 -2.18
CA LEU A 102 1.66 2.12 -2.96
C LEU A 102 0.28 2.50 -2.39
N GLU A 103 -0.51 3.19 -3.20
CA GLU A 103 -1.80 3.74 -2.82
C GLU A 103 -2.88 3.22 -3.78
N ILE A 104 -3.70 2.31 -3.30
CA ILE A 104 -4.70 1.58 -4.09
C ILE A 104 -6.02 1.46 -3.31
N SER A 105 -6.25 2.39 -2.39
CA SER A 105 -7.44 2.38 -1.53
C SER A 105 -8.69 2.70 -2.34
N ASP A 106 -9.87 2.43 -1.79
CA ASP A 106 -11.17 2.74 -2.42
C ASP A 106 -11.28 2.15 -3.83
N ASN A 107 -11.21 0.81 -3.88
CA ASN A 107 -11.36 0.00 -5.09
C ASN A 107 -12.23 -1.22 -4.75
N HIS A 108 -12.23 -2.25 -5.58
CA HIS A 108 -13.04 -3.45 -5.39
C HIS A 108 -12.20 -4.73 -5.28
N LEU A 109 -10.92 -4.62 -4.91
CA LEU A 109 -9.97 -5.73 -4.88
C LEU A 109 -10.42 -6.80 -3.88
N SER A 110 -10.61 -8.04 -4.36
CA SER A 110 -10.87 -9.19 -3.48
C SER A 110 -9.60 -9.95 -3.07
N TYR A 111 -8.49 -9.71 -3.78
CA TYR A 111 -7.19 -10.33 -3.57
C TYR A 111 -6.08 -9.39 -4.07
N ILE A 112 -4.91 -9.46 -3.43
CA ILE A 112 -3.69 -8.79 -3.89
C ILE A 112 -2.45 -9.59 -3.54
N ASP A 113 -1.57 -9.81 -4.52
CA ASP A 113 -0.25 -10.40 -4.30
C ASP A 113 0.79 -9.31 -4.04
N LEU A 114 1.30 -9.23 -2.80
CA LEU A 114 2.35 -8.29 -2.41
C LEU A 114 3.77 -8.82 -2.66
N SER A 115 3.93 -10.09 -3.06
CA SER A 115 5.25 -10.72 -3.28
C SER A 115 6.15 -10.00 -4.29
N PRO A 116 5.65 -9.30 -5.33
CA PRO A 116 6.49 -8.49 -6.20
C PRO A 116 7.16 -7.31 -5.48
N LEU A 117 6.57 -6.82 -4.39
CA LEU A 117 7.09 -5.70 -3.60
C LEU A 117 8.25 -6.09 -2.70
N ALA A 118 8.64 -7.38 -2.62
CA ALA A 118 9.75 -7.86 -1.79
C ALA A 118 11.06 -7.06 -1.96
N ASN A 119 11.32 -6.50 -3.15
CA ASN A 119 12.52 -5.72 -3.45
C ASN A 119 12.36 -4.20 -3.23
N CYS A 120 11.16 -3.73 -2.90
CA CYS A 120 10.85 -2.32 -2.67
C CYS A 120 11.22 -1.91 -1.23
N LYS A 121 12.50 -2.06 -0.86
CA LYS A 121 12.98 -1.85 0.52
C LYS A 121 12.81 -0.42 1.05
N HIS A 122 12.51 0.53 0.16
CA HIS A 122 12.20 1.92 0.49
C HIS A 122 10.72 2.18 0.77
N LEU A 123 9.85 1.15 0.69
CA LEU A 123 8.42 1.27 0.94
C LEU A 123 8.16 1.75 2.36
N ARG A 124 7.36 2.82 2.47
CA ARG A 124 6.97 3.48 3.72
C ARG A 124 5.46 3.47 3.90
N TRP A 125 4.73 3.63 2.80
CA TRP A 125 3.27 3.78 2.78
C TRP A 125 2.64 2.66 1.97
N LEU A 126 1.79 1.89 2.64
CA LEU A 126 0.94 0.88 2.03
C LEU A 126 -0.51 1.20 2.39
N TYR A 127 -1.24 1.76 1.42
CA TYR A 127 -2.63 2.16 1.59
C TYR A 127 -3.54 1.31 0.68
N ILE A 128 -4.24 0.36 1.29
CA ILE A 128 -5.15 -0.59 0.63
C ILE A 128 -6.49 -0.58 1.38
N ALA A 129 -6.90 0.57 1.92
CA ALA A 129 -8.16 0.71 2.61
C ALA A 129 -9.35 0.59 1.63
N ASP A 130 -10.55 0.36 2.16
CA ASP A 130 -11.81 0.40 1.41
C ASP A 130 -11.76 -0.48 0.15
N ASN A 131 -11.53 -1.78 0.37
CA ASN A 131 -11.50 -2.81 -0.65
C ASN A 131 -12.29 -4.04 -0.15
N ASN A 132 -12.24 -5.16 -0.87
CA ASN A 132 -12.97 -6.39 -0.52
C ASN A 132 -12.01 -7.52 -0.09
N LEU A 133 -10.83 -7.19 0.44
CA LEU A 133 -9.80 -8.18 0.78
C LEU A 133 -10.24 -9.04 1.97
N LYS A 134 -10.11 -10.36 1.84
CA LYS A 134 -10.37 -11.32 2.94
C LYS A 134 -9.11 -11.79 3.65
N GLU A 135 -7.99 -11.70 2.96
CA GLU A 135 -6.68 -12.08 3.44
C GLU A 135 -5.64 -11.08 2.94
N ILE A 136 -4.53 -10.98 3.65
CA ILE A 136 -3.36 -10.24 3.23
C ILE A 136 -2.11 -10.98 3.67
N ASP A 137 -1.17 -11.18 2.75
CA ASP A 137 0.08 -11.89 3.01
C ASP A 137 1.28 -10.94 3.07
N PHE A 138 1.85 -10.81 4.26
CA PHE A 138 3.07 -10.06 4.51
C PHE A 138 4.34 -10.93 4.47
N SER A 139 4.29 -12.20 4.08
CA SER A 139 5.44 -13.13 4.11
C SER A 139 6.69 -12.60 3.41
N SER A 140 6.51 -11.82 2.35
CA SER A 140 7.58 -11.17 1.58
C SER A 140 8.14 -9.89 2.22
N PHE A 141 7.60 -9.47 3.38
CA PHE A 141 7.89 -8.18 4.01
C PHE A 141 8.94 -8.24 5.13
N ASN A 142 9.50 -9.41 5.42
CA ASN A 142 10.50 -9.67 6.48
C ASN A 142 11.73 -8.74 6.54
N GLU A 143 12.09 -8.09 5.44
CA GLU A 143 13.24 -7.19 5.34
C GLU A 143 12.83 -5.70 5.15
N HIS A 144 11.54 -5.35 5.27
CA HIS A 144 11.08 -3.96 5.13
C HIS A 144 11.25 -3.18 6.43
N THR A 145 12.42 -2.58 6.58
CA THR A 145 12.79 -1.79 7.76
C THR A 145 12.21 -0.37 7.78
N ASN A 146 11.72 0.12 6.64
CA ASN A 146 11.26 1.50 6.47
C ASN A 146 9.73 1.68 6.48
N LEU A 147 8.95 0.62 6.67
CA LEU A 147 7.49 0.74 6.69
C LEU A 147 7.05 1.63 7.86
N GLN A 148 6.19 2.59 7.55
CA GLN A 148 5.70 3.60 8.49
C GLN A 148 4.18 3.60 8.59
N TYR A 149 3.48 3.32 7.49
CA TYR A 149 2.04 3.36 7.43
C TYR A 149 1.51 2.11 6.71
N ILE A 150 0.64 1.39 7.41
CA ILE A 150 -0.13 0.27 6.87
C ILE A 150 -1.60 0.59 7.18
N VAL A 151 -2.36 0.87 6.14
CA VAL A 151 -3.80 1.19 6.26
C VAL A 151 -4.57 0.17 5.44
N LEU A 152 -5.30 -0.68 6.15
CA LEU A 152 -6.13 -1.76 5.60
C LEU A 152 -7.59 -1.66 6.08
N SER A 153 -7.98 -0.50 6.62
CA SER A 153 -9.32 -0.26 7.11
C SER A 153 -10.37 -0.49 6.02
N GLY A 154 -11.58 -0.89 6.37
CA GLY A 154 -12.67 -1.03 5.40
C GLY A 154 -12.46 -2.20 4.43
N ASN A 155 -11.93 -3.32 4.93
CA ASN A 155 -11.79 -4.56 4.18
C ASN A 155 -12.65 -5.67 4.83
N GLN A 156 -12.44 -6.92 4.43
CA GLN A 156 -13.12 -8.10 4.94
C GLN A 156 -12.12 -9.06 5.61
N LEU A 157 -10.99 -8.56 6.12
CA LEU A 157 -9.92 -9.38 6.68
C LEU A 157 -10.42 -10.12 7.93
N GLU A 158 -10.24 -11.44 7.95
CA GLU A 158 -10.61 -12.28 9.10
C GLU A 158 -9.42 -12.49 10.06
N GLU A 159 -8.20 -12.52 9.51
CA GLU A 159 -6.95 -12.70 10.23
C GLU A 159 -5.85 -11.84 9.59
N VAL A 160 -4.89 -11.36 10.39
CA VAL A 160 -3.71 -10.63 9.92
C VAL A 160 -2.49 -11.08 10.71
N ASP A 161 -1.54 -11.72 10.03
CA ASP A 161 -0.24 -12.07 10.61
C ASP A 161 0.75 -10.90 10.48
N LEU A 162 1.07 -10.27 11.60
CA LEU A 162 2.05 -9.18 11.66
C LEU A 162 3.49 -9.68 11.90
N SER A 163 3.71 -10.98 12.14
CA SER A 163 5.04 -11.54 12.43
C SER A 163 6.09 -11.27 11.34
N PRO A 164 5.76 -11.24 10.03
CA PRO A 164 6.72 -10.85 9.00
C PRO A 164 7.16 -9.38 9.09
N LEU A 165 6.47 -8.54 9.86
CA LEU A 165 6.80 -7.12 10.01
C LEU A 165 7.71 -6.83 11.21
N GLU A 166 8.32 -7.86 11.83
CA GLU A 166 9.18 -7.71 13.01
C GLU A 166 10.32 -6.69 12.83
N GLN A 167 10.84 -6.54 11.61
CA GLN A 167 11.92 -5.58 11.30
C GLN A 167 11.42 -4.16 11.01
N SER A 168 10.10 -3.95 10.85
CA SER A 168 9.47 -2.65 10.57
C SER A 168 9.33 -1.79 11.82
N ARG A 169 10.46 -1.51 12.49
CA ARG A 169 10.48 -0.74 13.77
C ARG A 169 10.10 0.74 13.61
N ASP A 170 10.12 1.24 12.38
CA ASP A 170 9.70 2.59 12.03
C ASP A 170 8.18 2.73 11.86
N LEU A 171 7.39 1.67 12.12
CA LEU A 171 5.94 1.70 11.97
C LEU A 171 5.33 2.76 12.90
N ARG A 172 4.55 3.66 12.31
CA ARG A 172 3.87 4.78 12.97
C ARG A 172 2.36 4.60 13.01
N TYR A 173 1.78 4.09 11.92
CA TYR A 173 0.33 3.93 11.75
C TYR A 173 0.01 2.50 11.30
N LEU A 174 -0.82 1.84 12.10
CA LEU A 174 -1.45 0.57 11.73
C LEU A 174 -2.94 0.68 11.92
N HIS A 175 -3.68 0.71 10.81
CA HIS A 175 -5.13 0.84 10.81
C HIS A 175 -5.76 -0.41 10.18
N LEU A 176 -6.58 -1.10 10.98
CA LEU A 176 -7.20 -2.38 10.69
C LEU A 176 -8.70 -2.39 11.05
N ASN A 177 -9.28 -1.25 11.45
CA ASN A 177 -10.70 -1.14 11.76
C ASN A 177 -11.59 -1.42 10.54
N GLU A 178 -12.88 -1.64 10.77
CA GLU A 178 -13.84 -1.97 9.71
C GLU A 178 -13.38 -3.21 8.92
N ASN A 179 -12.97 -4.24 9.65
CA ASN A 179 -12.66 -5.57 9.14
C ASN A 179 -13.47 -6.64 9.90
N SER A 180 -13.22 -7.91 9.61
CA SER A 180 -13.83 -9.06 10.31
C SER A 180 -12.88 -9.75 11.28
N ILE A 181 -11.81 -9.05 11.71
CA ILE A 181 -10.77 -9.62 12.58
C ILE A 181 -11.37 -9.96 13.95
N PHE A 182 -11.10 -11.16 14.44
CA PHE A 182 -11.55 -11.58 15.78
C PHE A 182 -10.48 -11.34 16.85
N GLU A 183 -9.23 -11.68 16.54
CA GLU A 183 -8.07 -11.50 17.42
C GLU A 183 -6.82 -11.20 16.61
N ILE A 184 -5.84 -10.57 17.25
CA ILE A 184 -4.58 -10.20 16.60
C ILE A 184 -3.42 -10.19 17.59
N ASP A 185 -2.29 -10.77 17.17
CA ASP A 185 -1.03 -10.69 17.91
C ASP A 185 -0.31 -9.38 17.59
N ILE A 186 -0.24 -8.50 18.58
CA ILE A 186 0.39 -7.18 18.51
C ILE A 186 1.80 -7.17 19.10
N SER A 187 2.41 -8.33 19.35
CA SER A 187 3.74 -8.44 19.96
C SER A 187 4.81 -7.62 19.22
N ILE A 188 4.77 -7.59 17.89
CA ILE A 188 5.73 -6.81 17.08
C ILE A 188 5.63 -5.30 17.34
N LEU A 189 4.43 -4.80 17.67
CA LEU A 189 4.18 -3.37 17.89
C LEU A 189 4.89 -2.84 19.14
N PHE A 190 5.22 -3.69 20.11
CA PHE A 190 6.02 -3.29 21.27
C PHE A 190 7.43 -2.82 20.91
N HIS A 191 7.93 -3.18 19.73
CA HIS A 191 9.23 -2.77 19.22
C HIS A 191 9.15 -1.54 18.30
N CYS A 192 7.94 -1.05 18.00
CA CYS A 192 7.71 0.13 17.18
C CYS A 192 7.68 1.38 18.06
N GLU A 193 8.86 1.88 18.46
CA GLU A 193 8.96 3.02 19.39
C GLU A 193 8.30 4.31 18.88
N LEU A 194 8.18 4.41 17.55
CA LEU A 194 7.57 5.53 16.83
C LEU A 194 6.07 5.34 16.56
N LEU A 195 5.43 4.31 17.12
CA LEU A 195 4.01 4.06 16.89
C LEU A 195 3.16 5.23 17.44
N GLU A 196 2.47 5.90 16.54
CA GLU A 196 1.64 7.08 16.80
C GLU A 196 0.15 6.73 16.79
N SER A 197 -0.26 5.73 16.01
CA SER A 197 -1.67 5.38 15.84
C SER A 197 -1.86 3.88 15.63
N LEU A 198 -2.71 3.29 16.47
CA LEU A 198 -3.20 1.92 16.33
C LEU A 198 -4.72 1.94 16.34
N VAL A 199 -5.33 1.74 15.18
CA VAL A 199 -6.78 1.78 15.02
C VAL A 199 -7.26 0.37 14.68
N ILE A 200 -7.93 -0.26 15.63
CA ILE A 200 -8.48 -1.61 15.55
C ILE A 200 -9.89 -1.54 16.15
N ASP A 201 -10.82 -2.31 15.62
CA ASP A 201 -12.19 -2.31 16.13
C ASP A 201 -12.26 -2.74 17.62
N PRO A 202 -13.16 -2.15 18.43
CA PRO A 202 -13.20 -2.41 19.88
C PRO A 202 -13.46 -3.88 20.27
N GLN A 203 -14.08 -4.67 19.41
CA GLN A 203 -14.38 -6.09 19.66
C GLN A 203 -13.17 -7.03 19.47
N VAL A 204 -12.09 -6.56 18.85
CA VAL A 204 -10.94 -7.40 18.53
C VAL A 204 -10.15 -7.73 19.79
N SER A 205 -9.88 -9.01 20.03
CA SER A 205 -9.02 -9.45 21.13
C SER A 205 -7.55 -9.19 20.81
N LEU A 206 -6.88 -8.38 21.63
CA LEU A 206 -5.46 -8.10 21.48
C LEU A 206 -4.64 -9.16 22.22
N LEU A 207 -3.70 -9.80 21.52
CA LEU A 207 -2.80 -10.81 22.05
C LEU A 207 -1.36 -10.27 22.07
N ALA A 208 -0.58 -10.62 23.08
CA ALA A 208 0.85 -10.31 23.10
C ALA A 208 1.66 -11.32 23.94
N ASP A 209 2.95 -11.52 23.63
CA ASP A 209 3.86 -12.33 24.45
C ASP A 209 3.97 -11.73 25.88
N HIS A 210 3.69 -12.55 26.90
CA HIS A 210 3.79 -12.20 28.31
C HIS A 210 5.16 -11.60 28.69
N LYS A 211 6.25 -11.95 28.01
CA LYS A 211 7.58 -11.37 28.27
C LYS A 211 7.61 -9.85 28.06
N LEU A 212 6.76 -9.32 27.17
CA LEU A 212 6.70 -7.90 26.84
C LEU A 212 6.01 -7.08 27.94
N LYS A 213 5.23 -7.72 28.82
CA LYS A 213 4.52 -7.08 29.94
C LYS A 213 5.44 -6.32 30.92
N HIS A 214 6.72 -6.68 30.94
CA HIS A 214 7.71 -6.13 31.87
C HIS A 214 8.66 -5.11 31.21
N GLN A 215 8.37 -4.68 29.98
CA GLN A 215 9.16 -3.62 29.33
C GLN A 215 9.07 -2.30 30.09
N THR A 216 10.14 -1.51 30.01
CA THR A 216 10.22 -0.20 30.67
C THR A 216 9.52 0.90 29.88
N TYR A 217 9.23 0.64 28.61
CA TYR A 217 8.59 1.56 27.69
C TYR A 217 7.53 0.80 26.90
N PHE A 218 6.42 1.48 26.64
CA PHE A 218 5.35 1.01 25.78
C PHE A 218 5.03 2.17 24.83
N PRO A 219 4.91 1.93 23.51
CA PRO A 219 4.42 2.95 22.59
C PRO A 219 3.05 3.48 23.04
N GLU A 220 2.81 4.78 22.88
CA GLU A 220 1.62 5.46 23.41
C GLU A 220 0.29 4.76 23.05
N PRO A 221 0.04 4.34 21.79
CA PRO A 221 -1.20 3.64 21.44
C PRO A 221 -1.41 2.31 22.16
N LEU A 222 -0.32 1.64 22.58
CA LEU A 222 -0.39 0.40 23.35
C LEU A 222 -0.64 0.67 24.83
N ARG A 223 -0.12 1.78 25.37
CA ARG A 223 -0.32 2.16 26.78
C ARG A 223 -1.79 2.26 27.15
N GLU A 224 -2.59 2.81 26.25
CA GLU A 224 -4.03 2.97 26.42
C GLU A 224 -4.81 1.65 26.36
N LYS A 225 -4.19 0.58 25.86
CA LYS A 225 -4.80 -0.73 25.63
C LYS A 225 -4.24 -1.84 26.54
N LEU A 226 -3.26 -1.56 27.39
CA LEU A 226 -2.53 -2.55 28.20
C LEU A 226 -3.43 -3.46 29.04
N GLU A 227 -4.54 -2.92 29.56
CA GLU A 227 -5.49 -3.67 30.40
C GLU A 227 -6.33 -4.67 29.58
N ASP A 228 -6.52 -4.40 28.29
CA ASP A 228 -7.32 -5.22 27.37
C ASP A 228 -6.49 -6.35 26.71
N ILE A 229 -5.16 -6.30 26.82
CA ILE A 229 -4.26 -7.28 26.21
C ILE A 229 -4.33 -8.62 26.96
N LYS A 230 -4.62 -9.68 26.20
CA LYS A 230 -4.47 -11.07 26.62
C LYS A 230 -3.02 -11.49 26.47
N TRP A 231 -2.31 -11.52 27.60
CA TRP A 231 -0.91 -11.93 27.67
C TRP A 231 -0.77 -13.44 27.53
N LEU A 232 -0.13 -13.88 26.45
CA LEU A 232 0.10 -15.29 26.16
C LEU A 232 1.46 -15.71 26.72
N HIS A 233 1.48 -16.79 27.50
CA HIS A 233 2.72 -17.49 27.79
C HIS A 233 3.03 -18.39 26.60
N GLN A 234 3.92 -17.95 25.70
CA GLN A 234 4.43 -18.88 24.68
C GLN A 234 5.16 -20.03 25.40
N THR A 235 4.78 -21.26 25.05
CA THR A 235 5.47 -22.51 25.42
C THR A 235 6.88 -22.57 24.89
#